data_AF-A0A9P6BX80-F1
#
_entry.id   AF-A0A9P6BX80-F1
#
_cell.length_a   1.000
_cell.length_b   1.000
_cell.length_c   1.000
_cell.angle_alpha   90.00
_cell.angle_beta   90.00
_cell.angle_gamma   90.00
#
_symmetry.space_group_name_H-M   'P 1'
#
loop_
_entity.id
_entity.type
_entity.pdbx_description
1 polymer ?
#
loop_
_entity_poly.entity_id
_entity_poly.type
_entity_poly.pdbx_seq_one_letter_code
_entity_poly.pdbx_strand_id
1 'polypeptide(L)'
;MDKTQDPEEGLARGRKLVCNEVVQSIFPGPVPGDHLSIIIDAGILSQRAPAKFQKIQESNKLHFGCARPPEREPPLPVALLHPVFGTFADDCKNAELNAGDHEFAMLLRRDMCNFYIDEGVRRHRLCTHLNKFGLEIAPGDIGSLKESTDGHIIEGTHPLCIQVIKNELTTGSAEPSFQALLYYQSFIEQFQLDKNSSTCHPCFIIYILGPYLGFAGATLTDRANLQVFSLAPLNFHSRDDEKFESLARHWVALKRAVETLSGYYRELDGQTLQHVTDAGPYFPYPASFKNIRDNTVTSLTYKGNLRGRDLIFEGSINEGRKPVCIKFVRRYGDDVHRWCAGKGIAPDLLGFEKLPGGWYLVVMEPLEKPWELFWDLNLYVGFPPSGELEKQLRAALVEMHQNNMVHGDIRDMNIMVDLAGSPQFRILDFDWAGKVEEVKYPKFMNTRQVKRPQGVEDGKVILPEHDIAMVDNMFDQLA
;
A
#
# COMPACT_ATOMS: atom_id res chain seq x y z
N MET A 1 -36.26 19.77 50.65
CA MET A 1 -34.82 19.45 50.58
C MET A 1 -34.74 18.05 50.01
N ASP A 2 -34.99 17.87 48.72
CA ASP A 2 -34.09 18.20 47.61
C ASP A 2 -32.81 17.34 47.66
N LYS A 3 -32.78 16.23 46.92
CA LYS A 3 -32.11 16.16 45.61
C LYS A 3 -32.19 14.73 45.04
N THR A 4 -32.86 14.64 43.90
CA THR A 4 -32.67 13.63 42.86
C THR A 4 -31.22 13.60 42.41
N GLN A 5 -30.62 12.40 42.34
CA GLN A 5 -29.40 12.17 41.57
C GLN A 5 -29.67 11.08 40.54
N ASP A 6 -29.59 11.49 39.29
CA ASP A 6 -29.79 10.74 38.06
C ASP A 6 -28.71 9.66 37.89
N PRO A 7 -29.04 8.43 37.42
CA PRO A 7 -28.03 7.43 37.06
C PRO A 7 -27.20 7.79 35.81
N GLU A 8 -27.53 8.87 35.10
CA GLU A 8 -26.84 9.30 33.86
C GLU A 8 -25.44 9.90 34.08
N GLU A 9 -25.08 10.35 35.29
CA GLU A 9 -23.77 11.00 35.51
C GLU A 9 -22.58 10.04 35.74
N GLY A 10 -22.84 8.77 36.05
CA GLY A 10 -21.80 7.76 36.29
C GLY A 10 -21.22 7.14 35.01
N LEU A 11 -22.05 6.96 33.98
CA LEU A 11 -21.66 6.34 32.71
C LEU A 11 -20.97 7.34 31.76
N ALA A 12 -21.28 8.63 31.91
CA ALA A 12 -20.66 9.71 31.14
C ALA A 12 -19.22 10.03 31.57
N ARG A 13 -18.82 9.73 32.82
CA ARG A 13 -17.45 9.96 33.33
C ARG A 13 -16.45 8.85 32.97
N GLY A 14 -16.93 7.65 32.66
CA GLY A 14 -16.07 6.54 32.19
C GLY A 14 -15.68 6.60 30.71
N ARG A 15 -16.40 7.36 29.88
CA ARG A 15 -16.11 7.51 28.43
C ARG A 15 -15.52 8.87 28.02
N LYS A 16 -15.55 9.88 28.90
CA LYS A 16 -14.97 11.22 28.62
C LYS A 16 -13.48 11.37 28.95
N LEU A 17 -12.86 10.41 29.61
CA LEU A 17 -11.43 10.44 29.95
C LEU A 17 -10.51 9.79 28.89
N VAL A 18 -11.05 9.27 27.78
CA VAL A 18 -10.24 8.65 26.71
C VAL A 18 -10.19 9.52 25.43
N CYS A 19 -10.95 10.62 25.38
CA CYS A 19 -11.05 11.46 24.16
C CYS A 19 -10.15 12.70 24.15
N ASN A 20 -9.40 13.02 25.21
CA ASN A 20 -8.52 14.21 25.23
C ASN A 20 -7.03 13.93 25.48
N GLU A 21 -6.61 12.67 25.66
CA GLU A 21 -5.18 12.32 25.83
C GLU A 21 -4.59 11.46 24.68
N VAL A 22 -5.33 11.25 23.59
CA VAL A 22 -4.92 10.34 22.49
C VAL A 22 -4.76 11.04 21.13
N VAL A 23 -4.85 12.38 21.07
CA VAL A 23 -4.31 13.14 19.92
C VAL A 23 -2.77 13.06 19.88
N GLN A 24 -2.13 12.65 20.99
CA GLN A 24 -0.68 12.45 21.07
C GLN A 24 -0.22 10.99 20.89
N SER A 25 -1.12 10.00 20.74
CA SER A 25 -0.72 8.59 20.83
C SER A 25 -0.93 7.74 19.56
N ILE A 26 -1.26 8.36 18.43
CA ILE A 26 -1.22 7.70 17.10
C ILE A 26 -0.02 8.21 16.28
N PHE A 27 0.46 9.43 16.59
CA PHE A 27 1.79 9.91 16.24
C PHE A 27 2.35 10.67 17.45
N PRO A 28 2.97 9.99 18.44
CA PRO A 28 3.83 10.70 19.35
C PRO A 28 5.01 11.11 18.48
N GLY A 29 5.02 12.34 17.94
CA GLY A 29 6.14 12.80 17.14
C GLY A 29 7.43 12.54 17.91
N PRO A 30 8.34 11.70 17.41
CA PRO A 30 9.73 11.89 17.70
C PRO A 30 10.22 12.93 16.68
N VAL A 31 10.83 14.00 17.16
CA VAL A 31 11.82 14.68 16.31
C VAL A 31 12.79 13.57 15.86
N PRO A 32 13.05 13.35 14.55
CA PRO A 32 13.99 12.33 14.09
C PRO A 32 15.47 12.63 14.43
N GLY A 33 15.74 13.45 15.46
CA GLY A 33 17.05 14.01 15.74
C GLY A 33 17.89 13.24 16.76
N ASP A 34 17.31 12.77 17.86
CA ASP A 34 18.14 12.64 19.08
C ASP A 34 18.61 11.22 19.44
N HIS A 35 18.11 10.16 18.80
CA HIS A 35 18.45 8.77 19.17
C HIS A 35 19.03 7.87 18.07
N LEU A 36 19.05 8.31 16.81
CA LEU A 36 19.90 7.69 15.79
C LEU A 36 21.39 7.98 16.01
N SER A 37 21.71 9.04 16.77
CA SER A 37 23.07 9.41 17.22
C SER A 37 23.87 8.25 17.81
N ILE A 38 23.23 7.32 18.54
CA ILE A 38 23.89 6.17 19.18
C ILE A 38 24.24 5.06 18.17
N ILE A 39 23.50 4.93 17.06
CA ILE A 39 23.84 4.01 15.97
C ILE A 39 24.93 4.62 15.07
N ILE A 40 24.96 5.95 14.98
CA ILE A 40 25.89 6.75 14.17
C ILE A 40 27.35 6.63 14.65
N ASP A 41 27.62 6.47 15.95
CA ASP A 41 28.99 6.39 16.48
C ASP A 41 29.81 5.18 15.99
N ALA A 42 29.16 4.11 15.52
CA ALA A 42 29.82 2.93 14.91
C ALA A 42 29.70 2.87 13.37
N GLY A 43 29.04 3.86 12.76
CA GLY A 43 28.63 3.86 11.36
C GLY A 43 27.38 3.04 11.11
N ILE A 44 26.37 3.64 10.48
CA ILE A 44 25.07 3.03 10.21
C ILE A 44 25.20 1.75 9.38
N LEU A 45 26.15 1.68 8.44
CA LEU A 45 26.38 0.48 7.65
C LEU A 45 27.06 -0.66 8.41
N SER A 46 27.59 -0.43 9.61
CA SER A 46 28.09 -1.53 10.46
C SER A 46 26.97 -2.48 10.92
N GLN A 47 25.71 -2.06 10.74
CA GLN A 47 24.49 -2.76 11.15
C GLN A 47 23.89 -3.64 10.05
N ARG A 48 24.44 -3.62 8.83
CA ARG A 48 23.94 -4.38 7.66
C ARG A 48 23.95 -5.91 7.81
N ALA A 49 24.58 -6.42 8.86
CA ALA A 49 24.58 -7.86 9.17
C ALA A 49 23.27 -8.29 9.84
N PRO A 50 22.66 -9.43 9.45
CA PRO A 50 21.34 -9.81 9.96
C PRO A 50 21.18 -9.80 11.48
N ALA A 51 22.14 -10.36 12.23
CA ALA A 51 22.08 -10.39 13.69
C ALA A 51 22.19 -9.00 14.35
N LYS A 52 22.79 -8.02 13.68
CA LYS A 52 22.85 -6.63 14.15
C LYS A 52 21.59 -5.87 13.75
N PHE A 53 21.18 -6.01 12.49
CA PHE A 53 19.96 -5.40 11.96
C PHE A 53 18.71 -5.85 12.74
N GLN A 54 18.65 -7.12 13.14
CA GLN A 54 17.58 -7.64 14.01
C GLN A 54 17.42 -6.83 15.29
N LYS A 55 18.52 -6.43 15.94
CA LYS A 55 18.47 -5.64 17.18
C LYS A 55 17.88 -4.25 16.96
N ILE A 56 18.06 -3.68 15.78
CA ILE A 56 17.37 -2.45 15.37
C ILE A 56 15.87 -2.74 15.27
N GLN A 57 15.48 -3.79 14.55
CA GLN A 57 14.08 -4.15 14.34
C GLN A 57 13.32 -4.54 15.62
N GLU A 58 14.00 -4.97 16.68
CA GLU A 58 13.41 -5.21 18.00
C GLU A 58 12.94 -3.92 18.69
N SER A 59 13.44 -2.75 18.28
CA SER A 59 13.04 -1.46 18.82
C SER A 59 11.70 -0.97 18.27
N ASN A 60 10.77 -0.63 19.17
CA ASN A 60 9.52 0.04 18.77
C ASN A 60 9.73 1.49 18.31
N LYS A 61 10.88 2.10 18.64
CA LYS A 61 11.20 3.47 18.23
C LYS A 61 12.08 3.52 16.98
N LEU A 62 13.13 2.69 16.94
CA LEU A 62 14.19 2.74 15.94
C LEU A 62 14.14 1.50 15.06
N HIS A 63 13.18 1.42 14.15
CA HIS A 63 13.07 0.31 13.19
C HIS A 63 12.74 0.82 11.80
N PHE A 64 13.04 0.00 10.80
CA PHE A 64 12.73 0.27 9.39
C PHE A 64 11.54 -0.56 8.92
N GLY A 65 10.68 0.00 8.08
CA GLY A 65 9.61 -0.75 7.44
C GLY A 65 10.17 -1.60 6.31
N CYS A 66 10.29 -2.91 6.49
CA CYS A 66 10.85 -3.80 5.47
C CYS A 66 10.26 -5.22 5.47
N ALA A 67 9.18 -5.43 6.25
CA ALA A 67 8.55 -6.73 6.48
C ALA A 67 9.53 -7.82 6.96
N ARG A 68 10.65 -7.40 7.58
CA ARG A 68 11.61 -8.28 8.24
C ARG A 68 11.93 -7.78 9.64
N PRO A 69 11.34 -8.39 10.70
CA PRO A 69 10.36 -9.48 10.64
C PRO A 69 8.99 -9.00 10.10
N PRO A 70 8.03 -9.89 9.80
CA PRO A 70 6.75 -9.53 9.17
C PRO A 70 5.98 -8.42 9.90
N GLU A 71 6.13 -8.31 11.21
CA GLU A 71 5.51 -7.27 12.05
C GLU A 71 6.06 -5.86 11.76
N ARG A 72 7.10 -5.74 10.93
CA ARG A 72 7.72 -4.51 10.46
C ARG A 72 7.39 -4.22 9.00
N GLU A 73 6.26 -4.71 8.53
CA GLU A 73 5.72 -4.34 7.22
C GLU A 73 5.39 -2.84 7.18
N PRO A 74 5.75 -2.11 6.10
CA PRO A 74 5.31 -0.73 5.94
C PRO A 74 3.78 -0.62 5.98
N PRO A 75 3.22 0.42 6.62
CA PRO A 75 1.76 0.57 6.75
C PRO A 75 1.05 0.78 5.40
N LEU A 76 1.79 1.28 4.40
CA LEU A 76 1.28 1.54 3.05
C LEU A 76 2.19 0.86 2.02
N PRO A 77 1.61 0.18 1.02
CA PRO A 77 2.34 -0.20 -0.18
C PRO A 77 2.96 1.02 -0.85
N VAL A 78 4.22 0.95 -1.27
CA VAL A 78 4.91 2.10 -1.89
C VAL A 78 4.22 2.57 -3.18
N ALA A 79 3.54 1.66 -3.88
CA ALA A 79 2.71 1.97 -5.05
C ALA A 79 1.46 2.81 -4.75
N LEU A 80 1.12 3.03 -3.48
CA LEU A 80 0.11 3.99 -3.02
C LEU A 80 0.75 5.26 -2.44
N LEU A 81 2.05 5.27 -2.16
CA LEU A 81 2.79 6.47 -1.70
C LEU A 81 3.29 7.34 -2.87
N HIS A 82 3.66 6.72 -3.99
CA HIS A 82 4.01 7.45 -5.21
C HIS A 82 3.65 6.67 -6.49
N PRO A 83 3.05 7.32 -7.52
CA PRO A 83 2.54 6.63 -8.72
C PRO A 83 3.63 5.97 -9.57
N VAL A 84 4.89 6.43 -9.43
CA VAL A 84 6.01 5.87 -10.19
C VAL A 84 6.21 4.38 -9.93
N PHE A 85 5.95 3.90 -8.71
CA PHE A 85 6.15 2.49 -8.37
C PHE A 85 5.07 1.60 -8.98
N GLY A 86 3.82 2.09 -9.02
CA GLY A 86 2.74 1.40 -9.73
C GLY A 86 3.00 1.38 -11.24
N THR A 87 3.46 2.49 -11.80
CA THR A 87 3.80 2.60 -13.22
C THR A 87 4.96 1.67 -13.59
N PHE A 88 6.00 1.61 -12.75
CA PHE A 88 7.09 0.64 -12.89
C PHE A 88 6.56 -0.80 -12.93
N ALA A 89 5.64 -1.16 -12.04
CA ALA A 89 5.06 -2.51 -12.02
C ALA A 89 4.23 -2.84 -13.27
N ASP A 90 3.56 -1.85 -13.86
CA ASP A 90 2.82 -2.00 -15.11
C ASP A 90 3.78 -2.11 -16.31
N ASP A 91 4.82 -1.28 -16.36
CA ASP A 91 5.84 -1.29 -17.42
C ASP A 91 6.68 -2.58 -17.41
N CYS A 92 6.98 -3.14 -16.23
CA CYS A 92 7.64 -4.46 -16.12
C CYS A 92 6.87 -5.57 -16.84
N LYS A 93 5.55 -5.41 -17.03
CA LYS A 93 4.69 -6.38 -17.73
C LYS A 93 4.46 -5.99 -19.18
N ASN A 94 4.29 -4.69 -19.45
CA ASN A 94 3.68 -4.22 -20.68
C ASN A 94 4.57 -3.30 -21.52
N ALA A 95 5.76 -2.91 -21.04
CA ALA A 95 6.62 -2.01 -21.80
C ALA A 95 6.99 -2.63 -23.17
N GLU A 96 6.81 -1.83 -24.22
CA GLU A 96 7.29 -2.16 -25.55
C GLU A 96 8.83 -2.09 -25.57
N LEU A 97 9.43 -3.10 -26.20
CA LEU A 97 10.88 -3.27 -26.29
C LEU A 97 11.37 -2.97 -27.70
N ASN A 98 12.54 -2.36 -27.81
CA ASN A 98 13.27 -2.18 -29.06
C ASN A 98 14.50 -3.12 -29.12
N ALA A 99 15.20 -3.14 -30.26
CA ALA A 99 16.37 -4.00 -30.46
C ALA A 99 17.52 -3.73 -29.47
N GLY A 100 17.73 -2.46 -29.09
CA GLY A 100 18.75 -2.07 -28.12
C GLY A 100 18.45 -2.55 -26.70
N ASP A 101 17.17 -2.62 -26.32
CA ASP A 101 16.75 -3.15 -25.01
C ASP A 101 17.09 -4.65 -24.89
N HIS A 102 16.88 -5.40 -25.97
CA HIS A 102 17.25 -6.82 -26.05
C HIS A 102 18.77 -7.02 -26.00
N GLU A 103 19.53 -6.23 -26.77
CA GLU A 103 20.99 -6.29 -26.75
C GLU A 103 21.54 -5.99 -25.34
N PHE A 104 21.01 -4.95 -24.69
CA PHE A 104 21.36 -4.62 -23.32
C PHE A 104 21.07 -5.77 -22.36
N ALA A 105 19.88 -6.37 -22.41
CA ALA A 105 19.53 -7.51 -21.55
C ALA A 105 20.46 -8.72 -21.77
N MET A 106 20.85 -9.00 -23.03
CA MET A 106 21.81 -10.05 -23.36
C MET A 106 23.20 -9.78 -22.77
N LEU A 107 23.73 -8.56 -22.95
CA LEU A 107 25.03 -8.15 -22.42
C LEU A 107 25.05 -8.19 -20.90
N LEU A 108 23.98 -7.69 -20.27
CA LEU A 108 23.83 -7.69 -18.82
C LEU A 108 23.80 -9.11 -18.28
N ARG A 109 22.96 -10.00 -18.84
CA ARG A 109 22.91 -11.40 -18.45
C ARG A 109 24.29 -12.06 -18.55
N ARG A 110 24.96 -11.88 -19.69
CA ARG A 110 26.29 -12.47 -19.93
C ARG A 110 27.30 -12.04 -18.87
N ASP A 111 27.41 -10.75 -18.61
CA ASP A 111 28.44 -10.20 -17.74
C ASP A 111 28.08 -10.38 -16.26
N MET A 112 26.81 -10.22 -15.88
CA MET A 112 26.37 -10.34 -14.49
C MET A 112 26.16 -11.80 -14.04
N CYS A 113 26.14 -12.77 -14.95
CA CYS A 113 26.24 -14.20 -14.58
C CYS A 113 27.68 -14.71 -14.45
N ASN A 114 28.69 -13.90 -14.78
CA ASN A 114 30.07 -14.34 -14.69
C ASN A 114 30.59 -14.32 -13.25
N PHE A 115 31.67 -15.05 -12.99
CA PHE A 115 32.33 -15.07 -11.70
C PHE A 115 33.30 -13.91 -11.58
N TYR A 116 33.32 -13.30 -10.39
CA TYR A 116 34.21 -12.18 -10.06
C TYR A 116 34.88 -12.45 -8.72
N ILE A 117 36.20 -12.20 -8.67
CA ILE A 117 36.96 -12.22 -7.41
C ILE A 117 36.76 -10.89 -6.68
N ASP A 118 36.74 -9.78 -7.41
CA ASP A 118 36.67 -8.41 -6.90
C ASP A 118 35.29 -7.78 -7.20
N GLU A 119 34.57 -7.38 -6.15
CA GLU A 119 33.25 -6.72 -6.25
C GLU A 119 33.32 -5.40 -7.03
N GLY A 120 34.41 -4.65 -6.92
CA GLY A 120 34.66 -3.42 -7.65
C GLY A 120 34.81 -3.61 -9.16
N VAL A 121 35.43 -4.72 -9.61
CA VAL A 121 35.48 -5.07 -11.04
C VAL A 121 34.08 -5.37 -11.58
N ARG A 122 33.30 -6.16 -10.83
CA ARG A 122 31.91 -6.48 -11.19
C ARG A 122 31.05 -5.22 -11.25
N ARG A 123 31.15 -4.38 -10.22
CA ARG A 123 30.49 -3.08 -10.12
C ARG A 123 30.81 -2.18 -11.31
N HIS A 124 32.09 -2.04 -11.65
CA HIS A 124 32.51 -1.22 -12.78
C HIS A 124 31.89 -1.69 -14.11
N ARG A 125 31.83 -3.01 -14.35
CA ARG A 125 31.15 -3.56 -15.53
C ARG A 125 29.66 -3.26 -15.54
N LEU A 126 28.97 -3.45 -14.42
CA LEU A 126 27.55 -3.15 -14.32
C LEU A 126 27.28 -1.67 -14.60
N CYS A 127 27.95 -0.76 -13.89
CA CYS A 127 27.81 0.69 -14.10
C CYS A 127 28.09 1.07 -15.55
N THR A 128 29.08 0.46 -16.21
CA THR A 128 29.37 0.71 -17.63
C THR A 128 28.20 0.35 -18.54
N HIS A 129 27.56 -0.81 -18.31
CA HIS A 129 26.37 -1.22 -19.07
C HIS A 129 25.18 -0.29 -18.81
N LEU A 130 24.94 0.05 -17.54
CA LEU A 130 23.84 0.94 -17.14
C LEU A 130 24.01 2.35 -17.71
N ASN A 131 25.21 2.92 -17.66
CA ASN A 131 25.49 4.24 -18.22
C ASN A 131 25.27 4.27 -19.75
N LYS A 132 25.68 3.21 -20.47
CA LYS A 132 25.39 3.08 -21.91
C LYS A 132 23.91 2.94 -22.21
N PHE A 133 23.16 2.32 -21.32
CA PHE A 133 21.70 2.20 -21.42
C PHE A 133 20.96 3.50 -21.11
N GLY A 134 21.64 4.50 -20.52
CA GLY A 134 21.08 5.79 -20.13
C GLY A 134 20.66 5.88 -18.66
N LEU A 135 21.17 5.00 -17.81
CA LEU A 135 21.06 5.09 -16.36
C LEU A 135 22.42 5.52 -15.80
N GLU A 136 22.59 6.82 -15.57
CA GLU A 136 23.85 7.44 -15.13
C GLU A 136 24.16 7.14 -13.66
N ILE A 137 24.66 5.94 -13.39
CA ILE A 137 24.93 5.42 -12.05
C ILE A 137 26.43 5.30 -11.79
N ALA A 138 26.86 5.82 -10.64
CA ALA A 138 28.25 5.81 -10.23
C ALA A 138 28.39 5.59 -8.71
N PRO A 139 29.48 4.96 -8.24
CA PRO A 139 29.78 4.94 -6.81
C PRO A 139 30.01 6.37 -6.31
N GLY A 140 29.66 6.61 -5.06
CA GLY A 140 29.93 7.88 -4.39
C GLY A 140 29.71 7.78 -2.90
N ASP A 141 30.31 8.72 -2.19
CA ASP A 141 30.36 8.74 -0.73
C ASP A 141 29.08 9.31 -0.15
N ILE A 142 28.56 8.65 0.89
CA ILE A 142 27.38 9.08 1.63
C ILE A 142 27.58 9.00 3.14
N GLY A 143 26.75 9.76 3.86
CA GLY A 143 26.76 9.85 5.32
C GLY A 143 27.97 10.62 5.86
N SER A 144 27.96 10.86 7.18
CA SER A 144 29.01 11.60 7.89
C SER A 144 30.38 10.90 7.84
N LEU A 145 30.39 9.57 7.71
CA LEU A 145 31.59 8.74 7.64
C LEU A 145 32.12 8.54 6.21
N LYS A 146 31.49 9.16 5.19
CA LYS A 146 31.87 9.04 3.77
C LYS A 146 31.98 7.59 3.31
N GLU A 147 31.00 6.77 3.67
CA GLU A 147 30.96 5.38 3.21
C GLU A 147 30.54 5.36 1.74
N SER A 148 31.29 4.64 0.90
CA SER A 148 31.02 4.61 -0.53
C SER A 148 29.89 3.61 -0.85
N THR A 149 28.96 4.05 -1.69
CA THR A 149 27.91 3.20 -2.30
C THR A 149 28.48 2.35 -3.43
N ASP A 150 27.81 1.23 -3.75
CA ASP A 150 28.14 0.45 -4.95
C ASP A 150 27.65 1.15 -6.24
N GLY A 151 26.82 2.17 -6.11
CA GLY A 151 26.32 2.99 -7.19
C GLY A 151 25.06 3.73 -6.76
N HIS A 152 24.88 4.98 -7.17
CA HIS A 152 23.61 5.68 -7.04
C HIS A 152 23.41 6.70 -8.15
N ILE A 153 22.16 7.13 -8.29
CA ILE A 153 21.73 8.24 -9.14
C ILE A 153 21.03 9.25 -8.22
N ILE A 154 21.36 10.53 -8.36
CA ILE A 154 20.82 11.62 -7.53
C ILE A 154 20.35 12.78 -8.41
N GLU A 155 19.23 13.40 -8.05
CA GLU A 155 18.76 14.68 -8.61
C GLU A 155 18.77 15.71 -7.48
N GLY A 156 19.60 16.74 -7.59
CA GLY A 156 19.82 17.69 -6.50
C GLY A 156 20.32 16.98 -5.23
N THR A 157 19.47 16.88 -4.21
CA THR A 157 19.74 16.16 -2.95
C THR A 157 18.97 14.84 -2.83
N HIS A 158 18.15 14.51 -3.83
CA HIS A 158 17.20 13.40 -3.77
C HIS A 158 17.73 12.15 -4.48
N PRO A 159 17.83 11.00 -3.79
CA PRO A 159 18.25 9.76 -4.44
C PRO A 159 17.14 9.26 -5.37
N LEU A 160 17.47 9.02 -6.64
CA LEU A 160 16.57 8.42 -7.63
C LEU A 160 16.66 6.90 -7.62
N CYS A 161 17.89 6.38 -7.51
CA CYS A 161 18.18 4.96 -7.54
C CYS A 161 19.45 4.64 -6.74
N ILE A 162 19.42 3.59 -5.94
CA ILE A 162 20.58 3.08 -5.17
C ILE A 162 20.88 1.63 -5.58
N GLN A 163 22.16 1.32 -5.75
CA GLN A 163 22.66 0.01 -6.13
C GLN A 163 23.45 -0.64 -4.99
N VAL A 164 23.24 -1.94 -4.80
CA VAL A 164 24.07 -2.79 -3.92
C VAL A 164 24.55 -4.01 -4.69
N ILE A 165 25.82 -4.35 -4.57
CA ILE A 165 26.42 -5.50 -5.26
C ILE A 165 27.11 -6.41 -4.26
N LYS A 166 26.89 -7.71 -4.44
CA LYS A 166 27.67 -8.79 -3.83
C LYS A 166 28.07 -9.81 -4.87
N ASN A 167 29.30 -10.30 -4.80
CA ASN A 167 29.79 -11.29 -5.76
C ASN A 167 28.96 -12.57 -5.73
N GLU A 168 28.61 -13.07 -4.55
CA GLU A 168 27.78 -14.26 -4.37
C GLU A 168 26.77 -14.08 -3.24
N LEU A 169 25.79 -14.98 -3.15
CA LEU A 169 24.78 -14.99 -2.08
C LEU A 169 25.39 -15.12 -0.69
N THR A 170 26.51 -15.84 -0.56
CA THR A 170 27.13 -16.19 0.73
C THR A 170 28.36 -15.34 1.04
N THR A 171 28.73 -14.38 0.18
CA THR A 171 29.93 -13.57 0.39
C THR A 171 29.63 -12.33 1.19
N GLY A 172 30.38 -12.13 2.26
CA GLY A 172 30.25 -10.98 3.16
C GLY A 172 29.30 -11.22 4.33
N SER A 173 29.37 -10.33 5.31
CA SER A 173 28.48 -10.35 6.48
C SER A 173 27.21 -9.51 6.28
N ALA A 174 27.10 -8.80 5.16
CA ALA A 174 26.05 -7.84 4.85
C ALA A 174 24.92 -8.47 4.04
N GLU A 175 23.68 -8.27 4.46
CA GLU A 175 22.52 -8.58 3.65
C GLU A 175 22.19 -7.36 2.75
N PRO A 176 22.05 -7.51 1.42
CA PRO A 176 21.90 -6.37 0.53
C PRO A 176 20.65 -5.53 0.68
N SER A 177 19.49 -6.11 1.02
CA SER A 177 18.29 -5.29 1.25
C SER A 177 18.48 -4.39 2.48
N PHE A 178 19.15 -4.89 3.53
CA PHE A 178 19.50 -4.10 4.71
C PHE A 178 20.54 -3.04 4.36
N GLN A 179 21.59 -3.39 3.61
CA GLN A 179 22.60 -2.43 3.17
C GLN A 179 21.98 -1.31 2.31
N ALA A 180 21.07 -1.64 1.40
CA ALA A 180 20.38 -0.67 0.55
C ALA A 180 19.51 0.29 1.38
N LEU A 181 18.78 -0.24 2.37
CA LEU A 181 17.95 0.56 3.26
C LEU A 181 18.79 1.51 4.13
N LEU A 182 19.95 1.04 4.61
CA LEU A 182 20.88 1.88 5.37
C LEU A 182 21.57 2.94 4.49
N TYR A 183 21.83 2.63 3.21
CA TYR A 183 22.26 3.64 2.23
C TYR A 183 21.19 4.71 2.04
N TYR A 184 19.93 4.31 1.83
CA TYR A 184 18.80 5.23 1.69
C TYR A 184 18.63 6.10 2.95
N GLN A 185 18.71 5.51 4.14
CA GLN A 185 18.70 6.23 5.41
C GLN A 185 19.87 7.24 5.53
N SER A 186 21.05 6.89 5.03
CA SER A 186 22.20 7.80 5.03
C SER A 186 21.98 9.02 4.13
N PHE A 187 21.29 8.86 2.99
CA PHE A 187 20.86 9.99 2.15
C PHE A 187 19.90 10.91 2.91
N ILE A 188 18.91 10.31 3.59
CA ILE A 188 17.93 11.06 4.38
C ILE A 188 18.64 11.93 5.41
N GLU A 189 19.58 11.36 6.17
CA GLU A 189 20.32 12.09 7.20
C GLU A 189 21.27 13.14 6.63
N GLN A 190 22.06 12.78 5.61
CA GLN A 190 23.05 13.67 5.02
C GLN A 190 22.42 14.94 4.44
N PHE A 191 21.27 14.78 3.78
CA PHE A 191 20.58 15.89 3.12
C PHE A 191 19.38 16.42 3.90
N GLN A 192 19.13 15.90 5.11
CA GLN A 192 18.03 16.28 6.00
C GLN A 192 16.67 16.20 5.30
N LEU A 193 16.46 15.13 4.53
CA LEU A 193 15.26 14.93 3.72
C LEU A 193 14.01 14.80 4.59
N ASP A 194 14.15 14.29 5.81
CA ASP A 194 13.08 14.20 6.82
C ASP A 194 12.44 15.55 7.17
N LYS A 195 13.12 16.67 6.90
CA LYS A 195 12.56 18.02 7.08
C LYS A 195 11.59 18.43 5.98
N ASN A 196 11.56 17.73 4.85
CA ASN A 196 10.68 18.04 3.74
C ASN A 196 9.45 17.10 3.72
N SER A 197 8.38 17.50 4.40
CA SER A 197 7.13 16.74 4.44
C SER A 197 6.23 16.92 3.21
N SER A 198 6.73 17.49 2.11
CA SER A 198 5.97 17.58 0.85
C SER A 198 6.13 16.33 -0.03
N THR A 199 7.06 15.43 0.29
CA THR A 199 7.28 14.21 -0.48
C THR A 199 7.59 13.04 0.43
N CYS A 200 7.33 11.82 -0.06
CA CYS A 200 7.76 10.59 0.58
C CYS A 200 9.17 10.15 0.11
N HIS A 201 9.91 11.01 -0.58
CA HIS A 201 11.26 10.75 -1.11
C HIS A 201 11.39 9.41 -1.84
N PRO A 202 10.52 9.12 -2.82
CA PRO A 202 10.56 7.86 -3.55
C PRO A 202 11.94 7.62 -4.20
N CYS A 203 12.51 6.44 -3.98
CA CYS A 203 13.79 6.02 -4.52
C CYS A 203 13.71 4.56 -4.99
N PHE A 204 14.29 4.23 -6.14
CA PHE A 204 14.44 2.85 -6.57
C PHE A 204 15.68 2.20 -5.96
N ILE A 205 15.62 0.89 -5.76
CA ILE A 205 16.74 0.10 -5.28
C ILE A 205 16.95 -1.06 -6.23
N ILE A 206 18.21 -1.27 -6.60
CA ILE A 206 18.67 -2.43 -7.36
C ILE A 206 19.70 -3.16 -6.52
N TYR A 207 19.60 -4.47 -6.44
CA TYR A 207 20.68 -5.26 -5.88
C TYR A 207 21.01 -6.50 -6.71
N ILE A 208 22.31 -6.76 -6.87
CA ILE A 208 22.83 -7.96 -7.52
C ILE A 208 23.55 -8.83 -6.48
N LEU A 209 23.12 -10.08 -6.39
CA LEU A 209 23.52 -11.09 -5.42
C LEU A 209 23.91 -12.37 -6.16
N GLY A 210 25.19 -12.61 -6.46
CA GLY A 210 25.51 -13.71 -7.38
C GLY A 210 24.73 -13.52 -8.70
N PRO A 211 24.12 -14.56 -9.27
CA PRO A 211 23.33 -14.40 -10.50
C PRO A 211 21.93 -13.82 -10.27
N TYR A 212 21.56 -13.33 -9.08
CA TYR A 212 20.21 -12.84 -8.80
C TYR A 212 20.15 -11.32 -8.83
N LEU A 213 19.17 -10.78 -9.56
CA LEU A 213 18.88 -9.36 -9.69
C LEU A 213 17.56 -9.02 -9.00
N GLY A 214 17.59 -8.12 -8.03
CA GLY A 214 16.41 -7.64 -7.33
C GLY A 214 16.09 -6.18 -7.64
N PHE A 215 14.80 -5.87 -7.69
CA PHE A 215 14.26 -4.52 -7.78
C PHE A 215 13.37 -4.24 -6.57
N ALA A 216 13.54 -3.08 -5.96
CA ALA A 216 12.77 -2.61 -4.82
C ALA A 216 12.52 -1.11 -4.92
N GLY A 217 11.60 -0.61 -4.08
CA GLY A 217 11.35 0.81 -3.89
C GLY A 217 11.51 1.16 -2.42
N ALA A 218 12.03 2.35 -2.16
CA ALA A 218 12.14 2.94 -0.85
C ALA A 218 11.38 4.27 -0.77
N THR A 219 10.82 4.54 0.40
CA THR A 219 10.12 5.79 0.71
C THR A 219 10.40 6.18 2.16
N LEU A 220 10.25 7.46 2.46
CA LEU A 220 10.28 8.03 3.80
C LEU A 220 8.86 8.43 4.20
N THR A 221 8.35 7.81 5.27
CA THR A 221 7.12 8.22 5.97
C THR A 221 7.52 8.77 7.35
N ASP A 222 7.01 8.20 8.43
CA ASP A 222 7.57 8.31 9.78
C ASP A 222 8.95 7.65 9.92
N ARG A 223 9.33 6.78 8.97
CA ARG A 223 10.61 6.06 8.90
C ARG A 223 10.96 5.71 7.46
N ALA A 224 12.20 5.30 7.23
CA ALA A 224 12.58 4.70 5.96
C ALA A 224 11.93 3.31 5.79
N ASN A 225 11.29 3.13 4.64
CA ASN A 225 10.61 1.91 4.24
C ASN A 225 11.26 1.32 2.97
N LEU A 226 11.20 0.02 2.81
CA LEU A 226 11.66 -0.73 1.65
C LEU A 226 10.65 -1.81 1.29
N GLN A 227 10.22 -1.82 0.04
CA GLN A 227 9.37 -2.86 -0.52
C GLN A 227 10.04 -3.50 -1.73
N VAL A 228 10.23 -4.82 -1.67
CA VAL A 228 10.77 -5.60 -2.79
C VAL A 228 9.67 -5.85 -3.83
N PHE A 229 9.97 -5.57 -5.10
CA PHE A 229 9.04 -5.79 -6.22
C PHE A 229 9.27 -7.13 -6.90
N SER A 230 10.52 -7.44 -7.25
CA SER A 230 10.87 -8.66 -7.97
C SER A 230 12.31 -9.09 -7.65
N LEU A 231 12.54 -10.39 -7.76
CA LEU A 231 13.86 -11.03 -7.69
C LEU A 231 13.94 -12.03 -8.83
N ALA A 232 14.83 -11.78 -9.78
CA ALA A 232 14.99 -12.58 -11.00
C ALA A 232 16.37 -13.25 -11.03
N PRO A 233 16.46 -14.56 -11.28
CA PRO A 233 17.73 -15.18 -11.65
C PRO A 233 18.13 -14.68 -13.04
N LEU A 234 19.42 -14.42 -13.24
CA LEU A 234 20.02 -14.11 -14.55
C LEU A 234 20.58 -15.38 -15.22
N ASN A 235 20.83 -16.45 -14.46
CA ASN A 235 21.35 -17.72 -14.96
C ASN A 235 20.28 -18.63 -15.62
N PHE A 236 19.18 -18.05 -16.12
CA PHE A 236 18.16 -18.78 -16.89
C PHE A 236 18.71 -19.30 -18.23
N HIS A 237 18.07 -20.29 -18.84
CA HIS A 237 18.56 -20.90 -20.09
C HIS A 237 18.57 -19.90 -21.25
N SER A 238 19.56 -19.98 -22.16
CA SER A 238 19.69 -19.04 -23.29
C SER A 238 18.60 -19.15 -24.37
N ARG A 239 17.64 -20.06 -24.20
CA ARG A 239 16.46 -20.25 -25.06
C ARG A 239 15.16 -19.86 -24.36
N ASP A 240 15.26 -19.22 -23.20
CA ASP A 240 14.13 -18.73 -22.44
C ASP A 240 13.87 -17.28 -22.84
N ASP A 241 13.15 -17.13 -23.96
CA ASP A 241 12.86 -15.82 -24.56
C ASP A 241 12.00 -14.97 -23.62
N GLU A 242 11.08 -15.58 -22.88
CA GLU A 242 10.24 -14.90 -21.88
C GLU A 242 11.07 -14.27 -20.77
N LYS A 243 12.13 -14.94 -20.29
CA LYS A 243 13.04 -14.36 -19.29
C LYS A 243 13.90 -13.24 -19.85
N PHE A 244 14.33 -13.31 -21.11
CA PHE A 244 15.03 -12.21 -21.76
C PHE A 244 14.13 -10.98 -21.91
N GLU A 245 12.91 -11.16 -22.40
CA GLU A 245 11.94 -10.08 -22.51
C GLU A 245 11.60 -9.50 -21.14
N SER A 246 11.38 -10.35 -20.14
CA SER A 246 11.10 -9.91 -18.78
C SER A 246 12.26 -9.08 -18.22
N LEU A 247 13.51 -9.54 -18.39
CA LEU A 247 14.70 -8.79 -17.98
C LEU A 247 14.77 -7.42 -18.66
N ALA A 248 14.58 -7.37 -19.99
CA ALA A 248 14.58 -6.12 -20.75
C ALA A 248 13.48 -5.16 -20.26
N ARG A 249 12.24 -5.64 -20.10
CA ARG A 249 11.10 -4.84 -19.61
C ARG A 249 11.37 -4.22 -18.24
N HIS A 250 11.97 -4.98 -17.31
CA HIS A 250 12.29 -4.44 -15.98
C HIS A 250 13.29 -3.28 -16.04
N TRP A 251 14.29 -3.35 -16.91
CA TRP A 251 15.27 -2.26 -17.05
C TRP A 251 14.72 -1.05 -17.81
N VAL A 252 13.91 -1.27 -18.85
CA VAL A 252 13.17 -0.18 -19.52
C VAL A 252 12.23 0.51 -18.53
N ALA A 253 11.48 -0.26 -17.74
CA ALA A 253 10.60 0.26 -16.70
C ALA A 253 11.38 1.08 -15.67
N LEU A 254 12.53 0.58 -15.20
CA LEU A 254 13.37 1.31 -14.26
C LEU A 254 13.90 2.62 -14.86
N LYS A 255 14.38 2.59 -16.11
CA LYS A 255 14.88 3.80 -16.79
C LYS A 255 13.82 4.89 -16.86
N ARG A 256 12.62 4.55 -17.34
CA ARG A 256 11.48 5.47 -17.39
C ARG A 256 11.10 5.98 -16.00
N ALA A 257 11.12 5.11 -15.00
CA ALA A 257 10.78 5.45 -13.63
C ALA A 257 11.80 6.42 -13.01
N VAL A 258 13.11 6.22 -13.25
CA VAL A 258 14.18 7.13 -12.83
C VAL A 258 14.06 8.49 -13.54
N GLU A 259 13.80 8.50 -14.85
CA GLU A 259 13.55 9.74 -15.61
C GLU A 259 12.32 10.50 -15.09
N THR A 260 11.24 9.78 -14.78
CA THR A 260 10.02 10.35 -14.19
C THR A 260 10.30 10.95 -12.81
N LEU A 261 11.04 10.25 -11.95
CA LEU A 261 11.43 10.76 -10.63
C LEU A 261 12.36 11.97 -10.72
N SER A 262 13.30 11.97 -11.66
CA SER A 262 14.17 13.13 -11.93
C SER A 262 13.34 14.37 -12.27
N GLY A 263 12.35 14.25 -13.16
CA GLY A 263 11.39 15.32 -13.46
C GLY A 263 10.62 15.80 -12.23
N TYR A 264 10.06 14.85 -11.47
CA TYR A 264 9.34 15.13 -10.23
C TYR A 264 10.18 15.92 -9.21
N TYR A 265 11.43 15.54 -8.97
CA TYR A 265 12.30 16.24 -8.03
C TYR A 265 12.72 17.63 -8.52
N ARG A 266 12.95 17.81 -9.84
CA ARG A 266 13.18 19.16 -10.38
C ARG A 266 11.97 20.08 -10.19
N GLU A 267 10.76 19.55 -10.34
CA GLU A 267 9.53 20.31 -10.10
C GLU A 267 9.34 20.64 -8.61
N LEU A 268 9.68 19.68 -7.74
CA LEU A 268 9.65 19.82 -6.28
C LEU A 268 10.59 20.92 -5.80
N ASP A 269 11.87 20.84 -6.18
CA ASP A 269 12.90 21.81 -5.81
C ASP A 269 12.65 23.19 -6.46
N GLY A 270 12.09 23.19 -7.67
CA GLY A 270 11.62 24.40 -8.34
C GLY A 270 10.37 25.03 -7.74
N GLN A 271 9.74 24.40 -6.74
CA GLN A 271 8.47 24.82 -6.12
C GLN A 271 7.33 25.00 -7.13
N THR A 272 7.34 24.19 -8.20
CA THR A 272 6.37 24.24 -9.30
C THR A 272 5.28 23.19 -9.18
N LEU A 273 5.40 22.25 -8.23
CA LEU A 273 4.36 21.26 -7.94
C LEU A 273 3.11 21.94 -7.36
N GLN A 274 2.15 22.26 -8.24
CA GLN A 274 0.81 22.64 -7.84
C GLN A 274 -0.01 21.36 -7.62
N HIS A 275 -0.56 21.18 -6.41
CA HIS A 275 -1.59 20.17 -6.07
C HIS A 275 -1.19 18.69 -5.90
N VAL A 276 0.09 18.31 -6.00
CA VAL A 276 0.49 16.89 -5.86
C VAL A 276 0.66 16.43 -4.40
N THR A 277 0.79 17.36 -3.44
CA THR A 277 1.38 17.03 -2.13
C THR A 277 0.56 17.42 -0.90
N ASP A 278 -0.72 17.74 -1.04
CA ASP A 278 -1.55 18.16 0.11
C ASP A 278 -1.75 17.04 1.15
N ALA A 279 -1.51 15.78 0.75
CA ALA A 279 -1.59 14.61 1.61
C ALA A 279 -0.30 14.39 2.44
N GLY A 280 0.83 15.00 2.09
CA GLY A 280 2.14 14.71 2.71
C GLY A 280 2.58 13.24 2.55
N PRO A 281 3.70 12.82 3.19
CA PRO A 281 4.26 11.48 3.00
C PRO A 281 3.47 10.37 3.71
N TYR A 282 2.51 10.71 4.56
CA TYR A 282 1.84 9.77 5.46
C TYR A 282 0.56 9.17 4.89
N PHE A 283 0.04 9.76 3.81
CA PHE A 283 -1.21 9.35 3.19
C PHE A 283 -0.98 8.91 1.74
N PRO A 284 -1.86 8.04 1.21
CA PRO A 284 -1.79 7.65 -0.18
C PRO A 284 -1.97 8.82 -1.16
N TYR A 285 -1.38 8.72 -2.34
CA TYR A 285 -1.88 9.44 -3.51
C TYR A 285 -3.11 8.69 -4.09
N PRO A 286 -4.00 9.35 -4.85
CA PRO A 286 -3.96 10.77 -5.23
C PRO A 286 -4.64 11.70 -4.20
N ALA A 287 -4.41 13.00 -4.36
CA ALA A 287 -5.08 14.08 -3.62
C ALA A 287 -6.29 14.68 -4.39
N SER A 288 -6.78 13.98 -5.41
CA SER A 288 -7.99 14.34 -6.15
C SER A 288 -8.56 13.13 -6.88
N PHE A 289 -9.81 13.23 -7.33
CA PHE A 289 -10.46 12.24 -8.17
C PHE A 289 -11.53 12.89 -9.07
N LYS A 290 -11.98 12.17 -10.11
CA LYS A 290 -13.10 12.55 -10.95
C LYS A 290 -14.41 12.12 -10.30
N ASN A 291 -15.27 13.09 -10.00
CA ASN A 291 -16.59 12.83 -9.47
C ASN A 291 -17.44 12.07 -10.50
N ILE A 292 -18.04 10.97 -10.09
CA ILE A 292 -18.81 10.10 -10.99
C ILE A 292 -20.05 10.79 -11.57
N ARG A 293 -20.65 11.75 -10.86
CA ARG A 293 -21.91 12.39 -11.27
C ARG A 293 -21.72 13.41 -12.38
N ASP A 294 -20.67 14.22 -12.30
CA ASP A 294 -20.45 15.36 -13.19
C ASP A 294 -19.08 15.36 -13.90
N ASN A 295 -18.24 14.36 -13.63
CA ASN A 295 -16.89 14.19 -14.17
C ASN A 295 -15.92 15.33 -13.84
N THR A 296 -16.24 16.15 -12.82
CA THR A 296 -15.36 17.22 -12.36
C THR A 296 -14.22 16.68 -11.51
N VAL A 297 -13.03 17.26 -11.64
CA VAL A 297 -11.90 16.95 -10.77
C VAL A 297 -12.14 17.58 -9.40
N THR A 298 -12.28 16.72 -8.40
CA THR A 298 -12.56 17.09 -7.01
C THR A 298 -11.31 16.87 -6.16
N SER A 299 -10.84 17.91 -5.47
CA SER A 299 -9.73 17.82 -4.52
C SER A 299 -10.13 17.02 -3.27
N LEU A 300 -9.19 16.22 -2.78
CA LEU A 300 -9.35 15.29 -1.67
C LEU A 300 -8.36 15.63 -0.55
N THR A 301 -8.87 15.83 0.66
CA THR A 301 -8.05 16.04 1.86
C THR A 301 -8.21 14.86 2.81
N TYR A 302 -7.09 14.22 3.18
CA TYR A 302 -7.06 13.13 4.15
C TYR A 302 -7.11 13.68 5.59
N LYS A 303 -7.87 13.02 6.46
CA LYS A 303 -7.95 13.33 7.90
C LYS A 303 -7.25 12.28 8.76
N GLY A 304 -7.32 11.01 8.36
CA GLY A 304 -6.75 9.90 9.10
C GLY A 304 -7.13 8.56 8.52
N ASN A 305 -6.48 7.49 8.98
CA ASN A 305 -6.92 6.13 8.70
C ASN A 305 -8.13 5.77 9.60
N LEU A 306 -9.10 5.05 9.04
CA LEU A 306 -10.23 4.55 9.80
C LEU A 306 -9.75 3.42 10.72
N ARG A 307 -9.72 3.68 12.03
CA ARG A 307 -9.11 2.79 13.04
C ARG A 307 -9.45 1.32 12.82
N GLY A 308 -8.41 0.49 12.73
CA GLY A 308 -8.53 -0.97 12.60
C GLY A 308 -8.89 -1.46 11.19
N ARG A 309 -8.89 -0.57 10.18
CA ARG A 309 -9.08 -0.93 8.77
C ARG A 309 -7.94 -0.39 7.92
N ASP A 310 -7.05 -1.28 7.51
CA ASP A 310 -5.97 -0.96 6.59
C ASP A 310 -6.55 -0.45 5.25
N LEU A 311 -5.89 0.55 4.66
CA LEU A 311 -6.23 1.11 3.35
C LEU A 311 -7.63 1.77 3.24
N ILE A 312 -8.28 2.07 4.37
CA ILE A 312 -9.50 2.89 4.45
C ILE A 312 -9.20 4.17 5.24
N PHE A 313 -9.57 5.31 4.69
CA PHE A 313 -9.27 6.64 5.24
C PHE A 313 -10.51 7.49 5.34
N GLU A 314 -10.55 8.30 6.39
CA GLU A 314 -11.46 9.43 6.51
C GLU A 314 -10.85 10.63 5.78
N GLY A 315 -11.70 11.37 5.08
CA GLY A 315 -11.28 12.58 4.42
C GLY A 315 -12.40 13.58 4.24
N SER A 316 -12.15 14.55 3.38
CA SER A 316 -13.13 15.55 2.98
C SER A 316 -12.86 16.10 1.60
N ILE A 317 -13.92 16.56 0.95
CA ILE A 317 -13.91 17.27 -0.32
C ILE A 317 -14.51 18.67 -0.15
N ASN A 318 -14.49 19.48 -1.22
CA ASN A 318 -15.00 20.86 -1.23
C ASN A 318 -14.38 21.71 -0.12
N GLU A 319 -13.03 21.78 -0.10
CA GLU A 319 -12.27 22.56 0.89
C GLU A 319 -12.60 22.16 2.35
N GLY A 320 -12.72 20.86 2.60
CA GLY A 320 -12.99 20.33 3.94
C GLY A 320 -14.47 20.29 4.36
N ARG A 321 -15.39 20.77 3.52
CA ARG A 321 -16.80 20.97 3.91
C ARG A 321 -17.64 19.69 3.87
N LYS A 322 -17.31 18.73 3.00
CA LYS A 322 -18.08 17.49 2.87
C LYS A 322 -17.21 16.28 3.23
N PRO A 323 -17.54 15.52 4.29
CA PRO A 323 -16.76 14.34 4.67
C PRO A 323 -16.92 13.22 3.64
N VAL A 324 -15.89 12.39 3.50
CA VAL A 324 -15.87 11.23 2.60
C VAL A 324 -15.11 10.07 3.24
N CYS A 325 -15.46 8.85 2.82
CA CYS A 325 -14.69 7.63 3.07
C CYS A 325 -13.88 7.28 1.80
N ILE A 326 -12.60 7.01 1.97
CA ILE A 326 -11.65 6.75 0.89
C ILE A 326 -11.09 5.34 1.08
N LYS A 327 -11.12 4.51 0.05
CA LYS A 327 -10.66 3.12 0.12
C LYS A 327 -9.74 2.80 -1.06
N PHE A 328 -8.65 2.07 -0.79
CA PHE A 328 -7.73 1.56 -1.80
C PHE A 328 -7.79 0.04 -1.89
N VAL A 329 -8.09 -0.47 -3.09
CA VAL A 329 -8.32 -1.91 -3.31
C VAL A 329 -7.71 -2.40 -4.62
N ARG A 330 -7.52 -3.71 -4.73
CA ARG A 330 -7.00 -4.36 -5.95
C ARG A 330 -8.08 -4.79 -6.94
N ARG A 331 -9.33 -4.83 -6.48
CA ARG A 331 -10.52 -5.20 -7.23
C ARG A 331 -11.74 -4.59 -6.54
N TYR A 332 -12.73 -4.22 -7.34
CA TYR A 332 -13.93 -3.57 -6.85
C TYR A 332 -15.07 -3.76 -7.83
N GLY A 333 -16.23 -4.22 -7.36
CA GLY A 333 -17.46 -4.32 -8.14
C GLY A 333 -18.18 -2.98 -8.16
N ASP A 334 -17.64 -1.98 -8.86
CA ASP A 334 -18.19 -0.63 -8.91
C ASP A 334 -19.59 -0.59 -9.52
N ASP A 335 -19.87 -1.40 -10.55
CA ASP A 335 -21.20 -1.53 -11.15
C ASP A 335 -22.25 -1.99 -10.11
N VAL A 336 -21.89 -2.99 -9.29
CA VAL A 336 -22.77 -3.52 -8.24
C VAL A 336 -22.95 -2.49 -7.14
N HIS A 337 -21.88 -1.80 -6.73
CA HIS A 337 -21.96 -0.72 -5.75
C HIS A 337 -22.89 0.41 -6.23
N ARG A 338 -22.71 0.90 -7.47
CA ARG A 338 -23.59 1.93 -8.06
C ARG A 338 -25.05 1.48 -8.10
N TRP A 339 -25.31 0.22 -8.47
CA TRP A 339 -26.66 -0.33 -8.49
C TRP A 339 -27.28 -0.33 -7.09
N CYS A 340 -26.56 -0.84 -6.08
CA CYS A 340 -27.00 -0.84 -4.69
C CYS A 340 -27.21 0.58 -4.14
N ALA A 341 -26.33 1.53 -4.47
CA ALA A 341 -26.47 2.92 -4.07
C ALA A 341 -27.71 3.58 -4.71
N GLY A 342 -27.97 3.31 -5.99
CA GLY A 342 -29.17 3.78 -6.70
C GLY A 342 -30.49 3.24 -6.12
N LYS A 343 -30.44 2.11 -5.41
CA LYS A 343 -31.56 1.53 -4.65
C LYS A 343 -31.64 2.03 -3.20
N GLY A 344 -30.67 2.86 -2.77
CA GLY A 344 -30.56 3.33 -1.40
C GLY A 344 -30.18 2.24 -0.40
N ILE A 345 -29.52 1.16 -0.84
CA ILE A 345 -29.08 0.05 0.03
C ILE A 345 -27.56 -0.04 0.15
N ALA A 346 -26.82 0.96 -0.32
CA ALA A 346 -25.39 1.14 -0.12
C ALA A 346 -25.07 2.64 -0.04
N PRO A 347 -23.90 3.05 0.50
CA PRO A 347 -23.46 4.43 0.42
C PRO A 347 -23.29 4.88 -1.03
N ASP A 348 -23.61 6.13 -1.34
CA ASP A 348 -23.29 6.77 -2.61
C ASP A 348 -21.80 6.66 -2.94
N LEU A 349 -21.51 6.10 -4.11
CA LEU A 349 -20.19 6.11 -4.70
C LEU A 349 -19.93 7.46 -5.37
N LEU A 350 -18.94 8.20 -4.89
CA LEU A 350 -18.58 9.55 -5.35
C LEU A 350 -17.46 9.53 -6.39
N GLY A 351 -16.46 8.65 -6.21
CA GLY A 351 -15.30 8.50 -7.10
C GLY A 351 -14.86 7.06 -7.26
N PHE A 352 -14.44 6.69 -8.47
CA PHE A 352 -13.82 5.39 -8.76
C PHE A 352 -12.75 5.56 -9.84
N GLU A 353 -11.48 5.33 -9.49
CA GLU A 353 -10.37 5.49 -10.42
C GLU A 353 -9.45 4.28 -10.40
N LYS A 354 -8.99 3.88 -11.58
CA LYS A 354 -7.92 2.90 -11.73
C LYS A 354 -6.57 3.61 -11.59
N LEU A 355 -5.76 3.15 -10.65
CA LEU A 355 -4.42 3.64 -10.38
C LEU A 355 -3.36 2.66 -10.92
N PRO A 356 -2.13 3.15 -11.20
CA PRO A 356 -1.04 2.30 -11.63
C PRO A 356 -0.73 1.15 -10.67
N GLY A 357 -0.17 0.08 -11.23
CA GLY A 357 0.19 -1.14 -10.51
C GLY A 357 -1.00 -2.03 -10.21
N GLY A 358 -2.22 -1.69 -10.65
CA GLY A 358 -3.45 -2.45 -10.43
C GLY A 358 -4.15 -2.13 -9.11
N TRP A 359 -4.11 -0.87 -8.68
CA TRP A 359 -4.89 -0.36 -7.56
C TRP A 359 -6.13 0.37 -8.06
N TYR A 360 -7.12 0.53 -7.19
CA TYR A 360 -8.28 1.37 -7.41
C TYR A 360 -8.45 2.31 -6.22
N LEU A 361 -8.73 3.57 -6.51
CA LEU A 361 -9.26 4.54 -5.55
C LEU A 361 -10.78 4.46 -5.58
N VAL A 362 -11.39 4.29 -4.41
CA VAL A 362 -12.84 4.33 -4.21
C VAL A 362 -13.14 5.44 -3.22
N VAL A 363 -13.96 6.42 -3.61
CA VAL A 363 -14.41 7.50 -2.73
C VAL A 363 -15.92 7.40 -2.59
N MET A 364 -16.43 7.33 -1.37
CA MET A 364 -17.86 7.18 -1.09
C MET A 364 -18.29 8.09 0.06
N GLU A 365 -19.60 8.28 0.22
CA GLU A 365 -20.12 8.97 1.40
C GLU A 365 -19.86 8.16 2.68
N PRO A 366 -19.57 8.83 3.80
CA PRO A 366 -19.42 8.16 5.08
C PRO A 366 -20.80 7.82 5.64
N LEU A 367 -20.91 6.68 6.31
CA LEU A 367 -22.07 6.35 7.14
C LEU A 367 -21.74 6.69 8.59
N GLU A 368 -22.30 7.79 9.07
CA GLU A 368 -22.21 8.21 10.47
C GLU A 368 -23.47 7.80 11.24
N LYS A 369 -23.55 8.13 12.54
CA LYS A 369 -24.77 7.88 13.32
C LYS A 369 -26.00 8.44 12.61
N PRO A 370 -27.14 7.72 12.59
CA PRO A 370 -27.47 6.55 13.41
C PRO A 370 -26.99 5.19 12.87
N TRP A 371 -26.22 5.14 11.78
CA TRP A 371 -25.73 3.87 11.23
C TRP A 371 -24.72 3.20 12.17
N GLU A 372 -24.98 1.93 12.50
CA GLU A 372 -24.09 1.11 13.32
C GLU A 372 -23.77 -0.21 12.59
N LEU A 373 -22.56 -0.75 12.76
CA LEU A 373 -22.22 -2.06 12.18
C LEU A 373 -23.10 -3.14 12.81
N PHE A 374 -23.65 -4.02 11.98
CA PHE A 374 -24.52 -5.08 12.47
C PHE A 374 -23.76 -6.03 13.42
N TRP A 375 -22.46 -6.26 13.15
CA TRP A 375 -21.55 -7.00 14.03
C TRP A 375 -21.50 -6.43 15.46
N ASP A 376 -21.41 -5.11 15.63
CA ASP A 376 -21.31 -4.49 16.94
C ASP A 376 -22.63 -4.65 17.74
N LEU A 377 -23.77 -4.50 17.07
CA LEU A 377 -25.07 -4.72 17.70
C LEU A 377 -25.28 -6.18 18.11
N ASN A 378 -24.82 -7.12 17.28
CA ASN A 378 -24.89 -8.55 17.56
C ASN A 378 -24.09 -8.90 18.83
N LEU A 379 -22.86 -8.38 18.93
CA LEU A 379 -21.98 -8.62 20.09
C LEU A 379 -22.49 -8.00 21.40
N TYR A 380 -23.01 -6.77 21.36
CA TYR A 380 -23.26 -6.00 22.58
C TYR A 380 -24.70 -6.04 23.08
N VAL A 381 -25.68 -6.33 22.21
CA VAL A 381 -27.09 -6.10 22.55
C VAL A 381 -27.89 -7.40 22.60
N GLY A 382 -27.34 -8.54 22.14
CA GLY A 382 -28.09 -9.80 22.04
C GLY A 382 -29.39 -9.59 21.26
N PHE A 383 -29.37 -8.66 20.31
CA PHE A 383 -30.56 -8.18 19.63
C PHE A 383 -31.04 -9.31 18.72
N PRO A 384 -32.26 -9.84 18.90
CA PRO A 384 -32.80 -10.74 17.90
C PRO A 384 -32.84 -9.94 16.60
N PRO A 385 -32.29 -10.45 15.51
CA PRO A 385 -32.44 -9.77 14.25
C PRO A 385 -33.94 -9.63 14.00
N SER A 386 -34.41 -8.41 13.72
CA SER A 386 -35.81 -8.28 13.35
C SER A 386 -35.99 -9.12 12.08
N GLY A 387 -36.90 -10.10 12.09
CA GLY A 387 -37.17 -10.91 10.89
C GLY A 387 -37.52 -10.04 9.67
N GLU A 388 -37.92 -8.79 9.92
CA GLU A 388 -38.08 -7.75 8.91
C GLU A 388 -36.75 -7.35 8.24
N LEU A 389 -35.67 -7.11 8.99
CA LEU A 389 -34.35 -6.80 8.43
C LEU A 389 -33.81 -7.95 7.56
N GLU A 390 -33.93 -9.18 8.07
CA GLU A 390 -33.54 -10.39 7.32
C GLU A 390 -34.30 -10.47 6.00
N LYS A 391 -35.62 -10.31 6.06
CA LYS A 391 -36.50 -10.37 4.89
C LYS A 391 -36.16 -9.28 3.87
N GLN A 392 -35.88 -8.06 4.33
CA GLN A 392 -35.49 -6.96 3.44
C GLN A 392 -34.13 -7.21 2.78
N LEU A 393 -33.13 -7.69 3.55
CA LEU A 393 -31.82 -8.02 3.00
C LEU A 393 -31.92 -9.14 1.97
N ARG A 394 -32.65 -10.22 2.27
CA ARG A 394 -32.90 -11.32 1.32
C ARG A 394 -33.57 -10.83 0.04
N ALA A 395 -34.61 -10.01 0.16
CA ALA A 395 -35.32 -9.47 -0.98
C ALA A 395 -34.39 -8.62 -1.87
N ALA A 396 -33.55 -7.77 -1.27
CA ALA A 396 -32.57 -6.97 -1.99
C ALA A 396 -31.51 -7.83 -2.71
N LEU A 397 -31.01 -8.89 -2.07
CA LEU A 397 -30.07 -9.82 -2.70
C LEU A 397 -30.71 -10.58 -3.86
N VAL A 398 -31.95 -11.06 -3.70
CA VAL A 398 -32.70 -11.71 -4.80
C VAL A 398 -32.87 -10.77 -5.99
N GLU A 399 -33.21 -9.50 -5.74
CA GLU A 399 -33.31 -8.50 -6.81
C GLU A 399 -31.94 -8.25 -7.48
N MET A 400 -30.87 -8.16 -6.69
CA MET A 400 -29.50 -8.03 -7.22
C MET A 400 -29.12 -9.22 -8.11
N HIS A 401 -29.42 -10.45 -7.67
CA HIS A 401 -29.19 -11.69 -8.42
C HIS A 401 -30.00 -11.74 -9.72
N GLN A 402 -31.26 -11.28 -9.70
CA GLN A 402 -32.09 -11.14 -10.91
C GLN A 402 -31.51 -10.17 -11.93
N ASN A 403 -30.69 -9.21 -11.49
CA ASN A 403 -29.94 -8.29 -12.34
C ASN A 403 -28.55 -8.84 -12.73
N ASN A 404 -28.30 -10.14 -12.55
CA ASN A 404 -27.04 -10.81 -12.85
C ASN A 404 -25.83 -10.26 -12.08
N MET A 405 -26.04 -9.86 -10.82
CA MET A 405 -25.00 -9.33 -9.94
C MET A 405 -24.91 -10.16 -8.65
N VAL A 406 -23.72 -10.34 -8.11
CA VAL A 406 -23.43 -10.99 -6.82
C VAL A 406 -22.52 -10.12 -5.97
N HIS A 407 -22.63 -10.24 -4.64
CA HIS A 407 -21.77 -9.50 -3.71
C HIS A 407 -20.55 -10.32 -3.29
N GLY A 408 -20.75 -11.58 -2.89
CA GLY A 408 -19.71 -12.55 -2.56
C GLY A 408 -19.17 -12.49 -1.14
N ASP A 409 -19.25 -11.36 -0.44
CA ASP A 409 -18.82 -11.24 0.97
C ASP A 409 -19.89 -10.64 1.88
N ILE A 410 -21.15 -11.07 1.73
CA ILE A 410 -22.23 -10.67 2.65
C ILE A 410 -21.92 -11.21 4.05
N ARG A 411 -21.90 -10.34 5.04
CA ARG A 411 -21.75 -10.66 6.47
C ARG A 411 -22.05 -9.42 7.30
N ASP A 412 -22.24 -9.62 8.59
CA ASP A 412 -22.55 -8.59 9.58
C ASP A 412 -21.49 -7.48 9.70
N MET A 413 -20.22 -7.80 9.43
CA MET A 413 -19.13 -6.79 9.33
C MET A 413 -19.24 -5.88 8.09
N ASN A 414 -20.01 -6.31 7.08
CA ASN A 414 -20.21 -5.63 5.80
C ASN A 414 -21.65 -5.10 5.66
N ILE A 415 -22.39 -5.01 6.77
CA ILE A 415 -23.72 -4.44 6.83
C ILE A 415 -23.76 -3.41 7.96
N MET A 416 -24.19 -2.20 7.63
CA MET A 416 -24.58 -1.20 8.64
C MET A 416 -26.09 -1.10 8.70
N VAL A 417 -26.63 -0.83 9.88
CA VAL A 417 -28.07 -0.73 10.12
C VAL A 417 -28.42 0.57 10.84
N ASP A 418 -29.61 1.08 10.54
CA ASP A 418 -30.27 2.14 11.30
C ASP A 418 -31.56 1.57 11.88
N LEU A 419 -31.67 1.64 13.21
CA LEU A 419 -32.79 1.10 13.99
C LEU A 419 -33.63 2.21 14.65
N ALA A 420 -33.40 3.49 14.31
CA ALA A 420 -34.15 4.63 14.88
C ALA A 420 -35.64 4.68 14.43
N GLY A 421 -36.12 3.66 13.71
CA GLY A 421 -37.49 3.52 13.22
C GLY A 421 -37.69 2.16 12.54
N SER A 422 -38.29 2.14 11.35
CA SER A 422 -38.29 0.95 10.50
C SER A 422 -36.84 0.57 10.17
N PRO A 423 -36.41 -0.67 10.44
CA PRO A 423 -35.02 -1.08 10.21
C PRO A 423 -34.61 -0.80 8.77
N GLN A 424 -33.47 -0.13 8.59
CA GLN A 424 -32.82 0.04 7.30
C GLN A 424 -31.43 -0.55 7.35
N PHE A 425 -30.90 -0.92 6.19
CA PHE A 425 -29.52 -1.37 6.07
C PHE A 425 -28.78 -0.69 4.92
N ARG A 426 -27.45 -0.77 4.99
CA ARG A 426 -26.52 -0.44 3.93
C ARG A 426 -25.49 -1.57 3.81
N ILE A 427 -25.33 -2.10 2.60
CA ILE A 427 -24.30 -3.06 2.23
C ILE A 427 -23.00 -2.29 1.98
N LEU A 428 -21.91 -2.83 2.51
CA LEU A 428 -20.55 -2.35 2.36
C LEU A 428 -19.66 -3.42 1.71
N ASP A 429 -18.45 -3.01 1.32
CA ASP A 429 -17.36 -3.90 0.90
C ASP A 429 -17.61 -4.71 -0.39
N PHE A 430 -17.70 -3.98 -1.50
CA PHE A 430 -17.92 -4.53 -2.84
C PHE A 430 -16.65 -5.09 -3.51
N ASP A 431 -15.60 -5.41 -2.75
CA ASP A 431 -14.31 -5.84 -3.33
C ASP A 431 -14.42 -7.14 -4.13
N TRP A 432 -15.40 -7.97 -3.78
CA TRP A 432 -15.61 -9.29 -4.37
C TRP A 432 -16.81 -9.30 -5.32
N ALA A 433 -17.57 -8.20 -5.34
CA ALA A 433 -18.81 -8.09 -6.09
C ALA A 433 -18.54 -8.00 -7.59
N GLY A 434 -19.53 -8.42 -8.37
CA GLY A 434 -19.52 -8.28 -9.82
C GLY A 434 -20.62 -9.12 -10.47
N LYS A 435 -20.45 -9.41 -11.76
CA LYS A 435 -21.42 -10.21 -12.51
C LYS A 435 -21.31 -11.68 -12.18
N VAL A 436 -22.44 -12.37 -12.15
CA VAL A 436 -22.49 -13.84 -11.97
C VAL A 436 -21.61 -14.50 -13.04
N GLU A 437 -20.91 -15.58 -12.67
CA GLU A 437 -19.97 -16.33 -13.52
C GLU A 437 -18.66 -15.62 -13.90
N GLU A 438 -18.59 -14.29 -13.77
CA GLU A 438 -17.39 -13.51 -14.12
C GLU A 438 -16.45 -13.32 -12.94
N VAL A 439 -16.98 -13.13 -11.73
CA VAL A 439 -16.17 -12.90 -10.52
C VAL A 439 -15.86 -14.17 -9.75
N LYS A 440 -14.66 -14.20 -9.16
CA LYS A 440 -14.12 -15.33 -8.39
C LYS A 440 -13.67 -14.91 -7.01
N TYR A 441 -13.80 -15.82 -6.06
CA TYR A 441 -13.24 -15.67 -4.73
C TYR A 441 -11.73 -15.42 -4.79
N PRO A 442 -11.19 -14.56 -3.91
CA PRO A 442 -9.76 -14.33 -3.88
C PRO A 442 -9.04 -15.62 -3.47
N LYS A 443 -7.75 -15.69 -3.76
CA LYS A 443 -6.89 -16.73 -3.18
C LYS A 443 -6.59 -16.35 -1.72
N PHE A 444 -6.48 -17.34 -0.84
CA PHE A 444 -6.22 -17.18 0.59
C PHE A 444 -7.38 -16.55 1.37
N MET A 445 -8.63 -16.93 1.07
CA MET A 445 -9.76 -16.50 1.88
C MET A 445 -9.64 -16.96 3.33
N ASN A 446 -10.11 -16.12 4.24
CA ASN A 446 -10.30 -16.52 5.63
C ASN A 446 -11.49 -17.50 5.74
N THR A 447 -11.17 -18.78 5.82
CA THR A 447 -12.11 -19.88 6.08
C THR A 447 -12.06 -20.38 7.53
N ARG A 448 -11.15 -19.83 8.35
CA ARG A 448 -10.94 -20.24 9.74
C ARG A 448 -11.82 -19.46 10.72
N GLN A 449 -11.92 -18.15 10.54
CA GLN A 449 -12.69 -17.28 11.43
C GLN A 449 -14.07 -16.93 10.85
N VAL A 450 -14.27 -17.13 9.55
CA VAL A 450 -15.56 -16.90 8.88
C VAL A 450 -16.09 -18.25 8.39
N LYS A 451 -17.28 -18.62 8.87
CA LYS A 451 -17.99 -19.83 8.40
C LYS A 451 -18.51 -19.58 6.99
N ARG A 452 -17.83 -20.14 5.99
CA ARG A 452 -18.20 -20.02 4.58
C ARG A 452 -19.19 -21.13 4.17
N PRO A 453 -20.19 -20.84 3.30
CA PRO A 453 -21.10 -21.83 2.75
C PRO A 453 -20.39 -22.94 1.96
N GLN A 454 -21.08 -24.06 1.74
CA GLN A 454 -20.60 -25.13 0.88
C GLN A 454 -20.39 -24.60 -0.56
N GLY A 455 -19.27 -24.97 -1.19
CA GLY A 455 -18.92 -24.53 -2.55
C GLY A 455 -18.08 -23.25 -2.62
N VAL A 456 -17.94 -22.51 -1.51
CA VAL A 456 -17.06 -21.35 -1.42
C VAL A 456 -15.61 -21.80 -1.24
N GLU A 457 -14.81 -21.67 -2.30
CA GLU A 457 -13.39 -22.03 -2.32
C GLU A 457 -12.56 -20.98 -3.07
N ASP A 458 -11.27 -20.92 -2.73
CA ASP A 458 -10.31 -20.02 -3.37
C ASP A 458 -10.31 -20.15 -4.90
N GLY A 459 -10.47 -19.03 -5.59
CA GLY A 459 -10.45 -18.97 -7.06
C GLY A 459 -11.65 -19.60 -7.76
N LYS A 460 -12.67 -20.07 -7.04
CA LYS A 460 -13.95 -20.49 -7.62
C LYS A 460 -14.87 -19.30 -7.86
N VAL A 461 -15.84 -19.50 -8.75
CA VAL A 461 -16.86 -18.51 -9.10
C VAL A 461 -17.73 -18.19 -7.88
N ILE A 462 -18.11 -16.93 -7.76
CA ILE A 462 -19.07 -16.47 -6.76
C ILE A 462 -20.48 -16.68 -7.31
N LEU A 463 -21.31 -17.42 -6.57
CA LEU A 463 -22.65 -17.79 -6.98
C LEU A 463 -23.71 -17.07 -6.11
N PRO A 464 -24.91 -16.78 -6.65
CA PRO A 464 -26.02 -16.19 -5.90
C PRO A 464 -26.37 -16.92 -4.60
N GLU A 465 -26.31 -18.26 -4.63
CA GLU A 465 -26.62 -19.10 -3.48
C GLU A 465 -25.65 -18.89 -2.32
N HIS A 466 -24.41 -18.45 -2.60
CA HIS A 466 -23.44 -18.13 -1.56
C HIS A 466 -23.85 -16.89 -0.77
N ASP A 467 -24.38 -15.85 -1.43
CA ASP A 467 -24.86 -14.64 -0.74
C ASP A 467 -26.03 -14.98 0.19
N ILE A 468 -26.98 -15.79 -0.29
CA ILE A 468 -28.14 -16.21 0.51
C ILE A 468 -27.72 -17.08 1.70
N ALA A 469 -26.83 -18.05 1.48
CA ALA A 469 -26.34 -18.91 2.56
C ALA A 469 -25.49 -18.14 3.59
N MET A 470 -24.84 -17.05 3.19
CA MET A 470 -24.17 -16.15 4.14
C MET A 470 -25.17 -15.37 5.00
N VAL A 471 -26.32 -14.97 4.43
CA VAL A 471 -27.43 -14.42 5.22
C VAL A 471 -27.95 -15.46 6.21
N ASP A 472 -28.21 -16.69 5.78
CA ASP A 472 -28.62 -17.79 6.69
C ASP A 472 -27.65 -17.90 7.87
N ASN A 473 -26.34 -18.03 7.59
CA ASN A 473 -25.32 -18.15 8.64
C ASN A 473 -25.26 -16.95 9.60
N MET A 474 -25.63 -15.75 9.16
CA MET A 474 -25.59 -14.53 9.95
C MET A 474 -26.79 -14.43 10.90
N PHE A 475 -27.97 -14.87 10.46
CA PHE A 475 -29.20 -14.83 11.24
C PHE A 475 -29.43 -16.12 12.05
N ASP A 476 -28.93 -17.28 11.60
CA ASP A 476 -29.02 -18.57 12.30
C ASP A 476 -28.05 -18.66 13.50
N GLN A 477 -27.01 -17.84 13.57
CA GLN A 477 -26.13 -17.75 14.75
C GLN A 477 -26.82 -17.14 15.98
N LEU A 478 -28.08 -16.72 15.84
CA LEU A 478 -28.89 -16.02 16.83
C LEU A 478 -30.15 -16.79 17.27
N ALA A 479 -30.39 -17.97 16.70
CA ALA A 479 -31.43 -18.92 17.09
C ALA A 479 -30.85 -20.06 17.92
#